data_AF-A0A6G7X328-F1
#
_entry.id   AF-A0A6G7X328-F1
#
_cell.length_a   1.000
_cell.length_b   1.000
_cell.length_c   1.000
_cell.angle_alpha   90.00
_cell.angle_beta   90.00
_cell.angle_gamma   90.00
#
_symmetry.space_group_name_H-M   'P 1'
#
loop_
_entity.id
_entity.type
_entity.pdbx_description
1 polymer ?
#
loop_
_entity_poly.entity_id
_entity_poly.type
_entity_poly.pdbx_seq_one_letter_code
_entity_poly.pdbx_strand_id
1 'polypeptide(L)'
;MFILRTITKENVQINTCLDIHYVLVLKSKNEKEFAERTKLWSQDDLKDVYGVVCFDANPVKEEDTDSLMPLYKGFKYYIMASNGETFDNISEK
;
A
#
# COMPACT_ATOMS: atom_id res chain seq x y z
N MET A 1 6.15 11.82 -8.54
CA MET A 1 6.11 10.36 -8.48
C MET A 1 6.34 9.92 -7.06
N PHE A 2 5.46 9.08 -6.54
CA PHE A 2 5.54 8.47 -5.23
C PHE A 2 6.08 7.05 -5.34
N ILE A 3 6.82 6.63 -4.31
CA ILE A 3 7.39 5.31 -4.17
C ILE A 3 6.99 4.78 -2.80
N LEU A 4 6.41 3.59 -2.74
CA LEU A 4 6.26 2.86 -1.49
C LEU A 4 7.54 2.07 -1.24
N ARG A 5 8.28 2.47 -0.20
CA ARG A 5 9.37 1.65 0.33
C ARG A 5 8.82 0.74 1.42
N THR A 6 8.93 -0.56 1.18
CA THR A 6 8.60 -1.61 2.12
C THR A 6 9.87 -2.22 2.68
N ILE A 7 9.96 -2.36 3.99
CA ILE A 7 11.01 -3.11 4.68
C ILE A 7 10.35 -4.29 5.39
N THR A 8 10.66 -5.51 4.98
CA THR A 8 10.09 -6.72 5.56
C THR A 8 10.65 -7.01 6.94
N LYS A 9 10.08 -8.00 7.65
CA LYS A 9 10.56 -8.47 8.96
C LYS A 9 12.02 -8.97 8.90
N GLU A 10 12.44 -9.47 7.74
CA GLU A 10 13.78 -9.95 7.43
C GLU A 10 14.72 -8.84 6.94
N ASN A 11 14.30 -7.56 7.05
CA ASN A 11 15.01 -6.37 6.58
C ASN A 11 15.26 -6.33 5.06
N VAL A 12 14.47 -7.05 4.26
CA VAL A 12 14.49 -6.92 2.80
C VAL A 12 13.80 -5.63 2.41
N GLN A 13 14.44 -4.85 1.53
CA GLN A 13 13.90 -3.58 1.04
C GLN A 13 13.32 -3.74 -0.36
N ILE A 14 12.08 -3.29 -0.54
CA ILE A 14 11.35 -3.33 -1.80
C ILE A 14 10.82 -1.93 -2.07
N ASN A 15 11.06 -1.40 -3.28
CA ASN A 15 10.48 -0.12 -3.71
C ASN A 15 9.45 -0.38 -4.81
N THR A 16 8.21 0.01 -4.57
CA THR A 16 7.12 -0.07 -5.54
C THR A 16 6.81 1.34 -6.05
N CYS A 17 6.81 1.53 -7.37
CA CYS A 17 6.37 2.79 -7.97
C CYS A 17 4.85 2.92 -7.81
N LEU A 18 4.40 4.00 -7.20
CA LEU A 18 2.97 4.34 -7.04
C LEU A 18 2.49 5.40 -8.05
N ASP A 19 3.35 5.79 -8.98
CA ASP A 19 3.12 6.87 -9.95
C ASP A 19 2.79 8.24 -9.32
N ILE A 20 1.95 9.07 -9.93
CA ILE A 20 1.64 10.44 -9.49
C ILE A 20 0.64 10.46 -8.33
N HIS A 21 -0.26 9.48 -8.25
CA HIS A 21 -1.35 9.46 -7.27
C HIS A 21 -1.48 8.09 -6.62
N TYR A 22 -1.75 8.09 -5.31
CA TYR A 22 -2.09 6.88 -4.56
C TYR A 22 -3.17 7.19 -3.52
N VAL A 23 -3.90 6.15 -3.10
CA VAL A 23 -4.88 6.21 -2.02
C VAL A 23 -4.45 5.28 -0.89
N LEU A 24 -4.29 5.84 0.30
CA LEU A 24 -4.03 5.07 1.52
C LEU A 24 -5.34 4.83 2.27
N VAL A 25 -5.69 3.56 2.48
CA VAL A 25 -6.86 3.17 3.27
C VAL A 25 -6.39 2.35 4.48
N LEU A 26 -6.51 2.93 5.68
CA LEU A 26 -6.20 2.24 6.93
C LEU A 26 -7.47 1.70 7.56
N LYS A 27 -7.45 0.44 7.99
CA LYS A 27 -8.61 -0.22 8.62
C LYS A 27 -9.14 0.55 9.83
N SER A 28 -8.24 1.12 10.64
CA SER A 28 -8.58 1.90 11.85
C SER A 28 -9.20 3.27 11.56
N LYS A 29 -9.02 3.81 10.36
CA LYS A 29 -9.54 5.14 9.98
C LYS A 29 -10.79 5.06 9.11
N ASN A 30 -10.90 4.03 8.26
CA ASN A 30 -12.05 3.85 7.38
C ASN A 30 -12.25 2.35 7.08
N GLU A 31 -12.87 1.66 8.04
CA GLU A 31 -13.13 0.21 7.95
C GLU A 31 -14.03 -0.15 6.76
N LYS A 32 -15.03 0.69 6.45
CA LYS A 32 -15.97 0.45 5.36
C LYS A 32 -15.26 0.41 4.00
N GLU A 33 -14.44 1.43 3.71
CA GLU A 33 -13.68 1.49 2.47
C GLU A 33 -12.65 0.35 2.38
N PHE A 34 -11.99 0.03 3.50
CA PHE A 34 -11.05 -1.08 3.56
C PHE A 34 -11.73 -2.40 3.19
N ALA A 35 -12.88 -2.70 3.81
CA ALA A 35 -13.64 -3.92 3.55
C ALA A 35 -14.12 -4.01 2.09
N GLU A 36 -14.54 -2.90 1.48
CA GLU A 36 -14.96 -2.86 0.08
C GLU A 36 -13.79 -3.16 -0.87
N ARG A 37 -12.61 -2.56 -0.64
CA ARG A 37 -11.43 -2.78 -1.47
C ARG A 37 -10.86 -4.18 -1.34
N THR A 38 -10.99 -4.80 -0.17
CA THR A 38 -10.51 -6.16 0.08
C THR A 38 -11.58 -7.23 0.00
N LYS A 39 -12.76 -6.95 -0.57
CA LYS A 39 -13.92 -7.86 -0.55
C LYS A 39 -13.68 -9.22 -1.22
N LEU A 40 -12.69 -9.31 -2.12
CA LEU A 40 -12.32 -10.53 -2.83
C LEU A 40 -11.20 -11.31 -2.13
N TRP A 41 -10.60 -10.77 -1.07
CA TRP A 41 -9.49 -11.40 -0.35
C TRP A 41 -10.04 -12.33 0.74
N SER A 42 -9.34 -13.44 0.99
CA SER A 42 -9.74 -14.36 2.05
C SER A 42 -9.45 -13.77 3.43
N GLN A 43 -10.10 -14.30 4.47
CA GLN A 43 -9.80 -13.91 5.86
C GLN A 43 -8.34 -14.22 6.24
N ASP A 44 -7.76 -15.28 5.66
CA ASP A 44 -6.36 -15.64 5.89
C ASP A 44 -5.41 -14.62 5.26
N ASP A 45 -5.73 -14.11 4.06
CA ASP A 45 -4.96 -13.03 3.40
C ASP A 45 -4.97 -11.74 4.23
N LEU A 46 -6.07 -11.50 4.96
CA LEU A 46 -6.33 -10.27 5.72
C LEU A 46 -5.84 -10.30 7.16
N LYS A 47 -5.44 -11.46 7.69
CA LYS A 47 -5.16 -11.67 9.12
C LYS A 47 -4.18 -10.64 9.70
N ASP A 48 -3.13 -10.31 8.95
CA ASP A 48 -2.08 -9.38 9.36
C ASP A 48 -2.09 -8.08 8.53
N VAL A 49 -3.16 -7.79 7.80
CA VAL A 49 -3.25 -6.55 7.00
C VAL A 49 -3.93 -5.46 7.83
N TYR A 50 -3.24 -4.32 8.01
CA TYR A 50 -3.78 -3.15 8.72
C TYR A 50 -4.25 -2.02 7.79
N GLY A 51 -3.87 -2.08 6.51
CA GLY A 51 -4.23 -1.09 5.50
C GLY A 51 -3.87 -1.55 4.10
N VAL A 52 -4.30 -0.78 3.10
CA VAL A 52 -3.94 -0.98 1.70
C VAL A 52 -3.52 0.35 1.06
N VAL A 53 -2.58 0.27 0.12
CA VAL A 53 -2.26 1.36 -0.80
C VAL A 53 -2.82 1.00 -2.17
N CYS A 54 -3.63 1.89 -2.73
CA CYS A 54 -4.22 1.75 -4.06
C CYS A 54 -3.48 2.71 -5.00
N PHE A 55 -3.04 2.23 -6.16
CA PHE A 55 -2.26 3.01 -7.11
C PHE A 55 -2.44 2.47 -8.52
N ASP A 56 -2.22 3.33 -9.51
CA ASP A 56 -2.17 2.89 -10.91
C ASP A 56 -0.80 2.27 -11.18
N ALA A 57 -0.78 0.96 -11.45
CA ALA A 57 0.46 0.24 -11.77
C ALA A 57 0.72 0.14 -13.28
N ASN A 58 -0.22 0.55 -14.14
CA ASN A 58 -0.09 0.41 -15.59
C ASN A 58 -1.04 1.35 -16.36
N PRO A 59 -0.60 2.57 -16.72
CA PRO A 59 -1.41 3.47 -17.54
C PRO A 59 -1.62 2.98 -18.98
N VAL A 60 -1.06 1.82 -19.36
CA VAL A 60 -1.12 1.24 -20.71
C VAL A 60 -2.23 0.20 -20.86
N LYS A 61 -2.82 -0.28 -19.75
CA LYS A 61 -3.98 -1.18 -19.82
C LYS A 61 -5.24 -0.32 -19.79
N GLU A 62 -6.05 -0.40 -20.84
CA GLU A 62 -7.35 0.30 -20.98
C GLU A 62 -8.40 -0.09 -19.92
N GLU A 63 -8.04 -0.91 -18.94
CA GLU A 63 -8.92 -1.32 -17.84
C GLU A 63 -8.44 -0.68 -16.55
N ASP A 64 -9.24 0.27 -16.03
CA ASP A 64 -9.14 0.98 -14.75
C ASP A 64 -9.12 0.01 -13.55
N THR A 65 -8.05 -0.78 -13.43
CA THR A 65 -7.84 -1.71 -12.34
C THR A 65 -6.77 -1.16 -11.43
N ASP A 66 -7.20 -0.38 -10.44
CA ASP A 66 -6.38 0.05 -9.31
C ASP A 66 -5.60 -1.17 -8.78
N SER A 67 -4.28 -1.06 -8.75
CA SER A 67 -3.45 -2.05 -8.06
C SER A 67 -3.53 -1.82 -6.57
N LEU A 68 -3.70 -2.92 -5.83
CA LEU A 68 -3.80 -2.90 -4.37
C LEU A 68 -2.55 -3.53 -3.76
N MET A 69 -1.84 -2.77 -2.93
CA MET A 69 -0.73 -3.26 -2.12
C MET A 69 -1.17 -3.40 -0.65
N PRO A 70 -1.19 -4.62 -0.08
CA PRO A 70 -1.45 -4.81 1.34
C PRO A 70 -0.31 -4.27 2.22
N LEU A 71 -0.70 -3.69 3.37
CA LEU A 71 0.22 -3.26 4.42
C LEU A 71 0.13 -4.23 5.60
N TYR A 72 1.21 -4.97 5.85
CA TYR A 72 1.27 -6.04 6.84
C TYR A 72 1.84 -5.58 8.17
N LYS A 73 1.30 -6.11 9.28
CA LYS A 73 1.81 -5.86 10.63
C LYS A 73 3.26 -6.32 10.78
N GLY A 74 4.08 -5.47 11.39
CA GLY A 74 5.50 -5.73 11.64
C GLY A 74 6.43 -5.45 10.45
N PHE A 75 5.91 -5.03 9.31
CA PHE A 75 6.69 -4.47 8.21
C PHE A 75 6.77 -2.95 8.40
N LYS A 76 7.78 -2.31 7.79
CA LYS A 76 7.88 -0.85 7.76
C LYS A 76 7.56 -0.34 6.38
N TYR A 77 6.79 0.74 6.32
CA TYR A 77 6.31 1.32 5.08
C TYR A 77 6.53 2.83 5.09
N TYR A 78 7.18 3.32 4.04
CA TYR A 78 7.46 4.74 3.85
C TYR A 78 6.99 5.15 2.46
N ILE A 79 6.24 6.25 2.40
CA ILE A 79 5.96 6.92 1.13
C ILE A 79 7.13 7.86 0.88
N MET A 80 7.74 7.74 -0.28
CA MET A 80 8.90 8.53 -0.69
C MET A 80 8.59 9.28 -1.98
N ALA A 81 9.19 10.45 -2.13
CA ALA A 81 9.26 11.14 -3.41
C ALA A 81 10.42 10.58 -4.25
N SER A 82 10.36 10.80 -5.56
CA SER A 82 11.38 10.32 -6.51
C SER A 82 12.80 10.89 -6.29
N ASN A 83 12.91 11.99 -5.55
CA ASN A 83 14.19 12.56 -5.11
C ASN A 83 14.80 11.83 -3.89
N GLY A 84 14.13 10.81 -3.37
CA GLY A 84 14.59 10.02 -2.23
C GLY A 84 14.18 10.57 -0.86
N GLU A 85 13.43 11.67 -0.81
CA GLU A 85 12.89 12.20 0.46
C GLU A 85 11.71 11.36 0.94
N THR A 86 11.66 11.10 2.24
CA THR A 86 10.50 10.47 2.87
C THR A 86 9.39 11.51 3.01
N PHE A 87 8.27 11.26 2.35
CA PHE A 87 7.06 12.06 2.45
C PHE A 87 6.22 11.67 3.68
N ASP A 88 6.07 10.37 3.94
CA ASP A 88 5.29 9.88 5.08
C ASP A 88 5.81 8.52 5.60
N ASN A 89 5.63 8.26 6.89
CA ASN A 89 5.85 6.95 7.52
C ASN A 89 4.51 6.37 7.93
N ILE A 90 4.05 5.40 7.15
CA ILE A 90 2.72 4.79 7.28
C ILE A 90 2.79 3.43 7.98
N SER A 91 3.92 3.09 8.60
CA SER A 91 4.10 1.86 9.38
C SER A 91 3.14 1.82 10.57
N GLU A 92 2.54 0.65 10.85
CA GLU A 92 1.82 0.43 12.10
C GLU A 92 2.79 0.52 13.29
N LYS A 93 2.40 1.25 14.35
CA LYS A 93 3.21 1.49 15.55
C LYS A 93 2.99 0.42 16.62
#